data_AF-A0A341CY96-F1
#
_entry.id   AF-A0A341CY96-F1
#
_cell.length_a   1.000
_cell.length_b   1.000
_cell.length_c   1.000
_cell.angle_alpha   90.00
_cell.angle_beta   90.00
_cell.angle_gamma   90.00
#
_symmetry.space_group_name_H-M   'P 1'
#
loop_
_entity.id
_entity.type
_entity.pdbx_description
1 polymer ?
#
loop_
_entity_poly.entity_id
_entity_poly.type
_entity_poly.pdbx_seq_one_letter_code
_entity_poly.pdbx_strand_id
1 'polypeptide(L)'
;MGQLGAGLLLRWLRARGCVRPVLQWGERVAGGGARACSSSHPPDGLEGPARRRSYWRYVRRLVQGAPEPPYPRVCQVGDPALRAVAAPVEPAQLAGPELQQLVQRLVQVMRRRRCVGLSAPQLGVPLQVLAVEFPEALFRACAPRVREARQMETFPLRVFVNPSLRVLDSRLVTFPEGCESISGFLACVPRFQAVQISAP
;
A
#
# COMPACT_ATOMS: atom_id res chain seq x y z
N MET A 1 57.38 10.76 -4.97
CA MET A 1 55.91 10.89 -5.00
C MET A 1 55.34 9.49 -4.81
N GLY A 2 54.77 9.23 -3.64
CA GLY A 2 54.48 7.89 -3.14
C GLY A 2 53.06 7.37 -3.40
N GLN A 3 52.83 6.20 -2.80
CA GLN A 3 51.63 5.34 -2.70
C GLN A 3 51.51 4.31 -3.84
N LEU A 4 51.77 2.99 -3.65
CA LEU A 4 51.30 1.96 -2.68
C LEU A 4 49.80 1.63 -2.75
N GLY A 5 49.51 0.32 -2.86
CA GLY A 5 48.24 -0.32 -2.46
C GLY A 5 47.38 -0.78 -3.63
N ALA A 6 47.53 -1.98 -4.19
CA ALA A 6 47.15 -3.29 -3.63
C ALA A 6 45.64 -3.46 -3.35
N GLY A 7 44.96 -4.20 -4.22
CA GLY A 7 44.21 -5.38 -3.78
C GLY A 7 42.69 -5.30 -3.64
N LEU A 8 42.08 -6.38 -4.17
CA LEU A 8 40.86 -7.07 -3.72
C LEU A 8 39.51 -6.78 -4.42
N LEU A 9 39.22 -7.69 -5.36
CA LEU A 9 38.14 -8.70 -5.26
C LEU A 9 36.72 -8.18 -5.01
N LEU A 10 36.04 -7.78 -6.09
CA LEU A 10 34.58 -7.76 -6.14
C LEU A 10 34.05 -9.11 -6.65
N ARG A 11 33.85 -9.97 -5.65
CA ARG A 11 33.18 -11.26 -5.68
C ARG A 11 31.75 -11.12 -6.19
N TRP A 12 31.45 -11.86 -7.26
CA TRP A 12 30.12 -12.05 -7.81
C TRP A 12 29.19 -12.71 -6.77
N LEU A 13 28.10 -12.04 -6.42
CA LEU A 13 26.97 -12.69 -5.76
C LEU A 13 25.78 -12.69 -6.70
N ARG A 14 25.59 -13.86 -7.33
CA ARG A 14 24.39 -14.28 -8.05
C ARG A 14 23.15 -14.08 -7.17
N ALA A 15 22.30 -13.13 -7.53
CA ALA A 15 20.94 -13.10 -7.02
C ALA A 15 20.18 -14.28 -7.65
N ARG A 16 19.91 -15.32 -6.86
CA ARG A 16 19.04 -16.43 -7.25
C ARG A 16 17.63 -15.88 -7.48
N GLY A 17 17.20 -15.87 -8.73
CA GLY A 17 15.83 -15.55 -9.12
C GLY A 17 14.86 -16.57 -8.53
N CYS A 18 13.97 -16.11 -7.68
CA CYS A 18 12.86 -16.90 -7.18
C CYS A 18 11.70 -16.76 -8.18
N VAL A 19 11.75 -17.55 -9.26
CA VAL A 19 10.62 -17.72 -10.17
C VAL A 19 9.65 -18.68 -9.48
N ARG A 20 8.49 -18.20 -9.03
CA ARG A 20 7.41 -19.09 -8.57
C ARG A 20 6.48 -19.38 -9.77
N PRO A 21 6.09 -20.65 -9.99
CA PRO A 21 5.26 -20.99 -11.13
C PRO A 21 3.83 -20.50 -10.93
N VAL A 22 3.23 -20.08 -12.06
CA VAL A 22 1.81 -19.79 -12.22
C VAL A 22 1.03 -21.08 -11.98
N LEU A 23 0.16 -21.10 -10.97
CA LEU A 23 -0.81 -22.18 -10.79
C LEU A 23 -1.96 -22.00 -11.78
N GLN A 24 -2.10 -22.96 -12.68
CA GLN A 24 -3.19 -23.10 -13.62
C GLN A 24 -4.46 -23.51 -12.85
N TRP A 25 -5.51 -22.70 -12.91
CA TRP A 25 -6.80 -23.02 -12.30
C TRP A 25 -7.70 -23.67 -13.34
N GLY A 26 -8.02 -24.94 -13.14
CA GLY A 26 -9.02 -25.67 -13.91
C GLY A 26 -10.43 -25.30 -13.46
N GLU A 27 -11.33 -25.17 -14.42
CA GLU A 27 -12.76 -24.95 -14.23
C GLU A 27 -13.41 -26.13 -13.50
N ARG A 28 -14.28 -25.84 -12.52
CA ARG A 28 -15.43 -26.70 -12.21
C ARG A 28 -16.55 -25.89 -11.57
N VAL A 29 -17.68 -25.84 -12.27
CA VAL A 29 -18.96 -25.30 -11.83
C VAL A 29 -19.81 -26.42 -11.23
N ALA A 30 -20.36 -26.19 -10.04
CA ALA A 30 -21.60 -26.74 -9.45
C ALA A 30 -21.62 -26.25 -8.00
N GLY A 31 -22.65 -25.66 -7.39
CA GLY A 31 -24.10 -25.76 -7.59
C GLY A 31 -24.71 -26.00 -6.21
N GLY A 32 -25.54 -25.07 -5.72
CA GLY A 32 -26.57 -25.31 -4.68
C GLY A 32 -26.16 -25.27 -3.19
N GLY A 33 -26.91 -24.45 -2.43
CA GLY A 33 -27.12 -24.65 -0.99
C GLY A 33 -26.75 -23.47 -0.09
N ALA A 34 -27.76 -22.66 0.28
CA ALA A 34 -27.65 -21.75 1.41
C ALA A 34 -27.42 -22.57 2.69
N ARG A 35 -26.22 -22.48 3.27
CA ARG A 35 -25.90 -23.09 4.57
C ARG A 35 -26.19 -22.10 5.68
N ALA A 36 -27.07 -22.51 6.58
CA ALA A 36 -27.33 -21.84 7.84
C ALA A 36 -26.04 -21.63 8.63
N CYS A 37 -25.91 -20.48 9.30
CA CYS A 37 -24.81 -20.18 10.20
C CYS A 37 -24.94 -21.05 11.47
N SER A 38 -24.34 -22.25 11.49
CA SER A 38 -24.14 -22.98 12.73
C SER A 38 -22.87 -22.48 13.42
N SER A 39 -22.98 -22.10 14.69
CA SER A 39 -21.86 -21.75 15.58
C SER A 39 -21.06 -22.99 16.04
N SER A 40 -20.95 -24.00 15.19
CA SER A 40 -20.15 -25.19 15.46
C SER A 40 -18.67 -24.83 15.40
N HIS A 41 -17.93 -25.16 16.46
CA HIS A 41 -16.47 -25.06 16.50
C HIS A 41 -15.88 -25.65 15.21
N PRO A 42 -14.92 -24.96 14.56
CA PRO A 42 -14.24 -25.55 13.42
C PRO A 42 -13.56 -26.85 13.86
N PRO A 43 -13.49 -27.87 12.98
CA PRO A 43 -12.77 -29.10 13.30
C PRO A 43 -11.32 -28.77 13.70
N ASP A 44 -10.85 -29.43 14.76
CA ASP A 44 -9.50 -29.30 15.30
C ASP A 44 -8.47 -29.39 14.16
N GLY A 45 -7.75 -28.29 13.92
CA GLY A 45 -6.69 -28.23 12.89
C GLY A 45 -6.75 -27.03 11.94
N LEU A 46 -7.79 -26.19 11.99
CA LEU A 46 -7.84 -24.92 11.25
C LEU A 46 -7.49 -23.67 12.07
N GLU A 47 -7.05 -23.84 13.33
CA GLU A 47 -6.44 -22.74 14.07
C GLU A 47 -5.03 -22.50 13.53
N GLY A 48 -4.84 -21.36 12.88
CA GLY A 48 -3.50 -20.85 12.60
C GLY A 48 -2.68 -20.76 13.90
N PRO A 49 -1.34 -20.85 13.85
CA PRO A 49 -0.52 -20.98 15.05
C PRO A 49 -0.81 -19.85 16.04
N ALA A 50 -1.10 -20.22 17.29
CA ALA A 50 -1.29 -19.29 18.38
C ALA A 50 -0.09 -18.33 18.45
N ARG A 51 -0.32 -17.07 18.08
CA ARG A 51 0.75 -16.06 18.09
C ARG A 51 1.15 -15.80 19.55
N ARG A 52 2.33 -16.29 19.95
CA ARG A 52 2.91 -16.02 21.27
C ARG A 52 2.98 -14.51 21.51
N ARG A 53 2.16 -14.00 22.42
CA ARG A 53 2.14 -12.57 22.76
C ARG A 53 3.40 -12.26 23.57
N SER A 54 4.32 -11.50 23.00
CA SER A 54 5.58 -11.15 23.69
C SER A 54 5.28 -10.29 24.93
N TYR A 55 5.58 -10.83 26.12
CA TYR A 55 5.48 -10.12 27.40
C TYR A 55 6.25 -8.79 27.38
N TRP A 56 7.47 -8.79 26.82
CA TRP A 56 8.26 -7.57 26.68
C TRP A 56 7.61 -6.51 25.79
N ARG A 57 6.83 -6.92 24.77
CA ARG A 57 6.07 -5.98 23.95
C ARG A 57 4.92 -5.35 24.74
N TYR A 58 4.31 -6.10 25.66
CA TYR A 58 3.28 -5.58 26.55
C TYR A 58 3.88 -4.57 27.55
N VAL A 59 4.95 -4.95 28.25
CA VAL A 59 5.65 -4.05 29.19
C VAL A 59 6.13 -2.79 28.48
N ARG A 60 6.75 -2.92 27.30
CA ARG A 60 7.17 -1.74 26.51
C ARG A 60 6.00 -0.81 26.20
N ARG A 61 4.81 -1.34 25.91
CA ARG A 61 3.61 -0.53 25.63
C ARG A 61 3.08 0.16 26.88
N LEU A 62 3.17 -0.46 28.05
CA LEU A 62 2.83 0.21 29.32
C LEU A 62 3.75 1.40 29.59
N VAL A 63 5.04 1.27 29.26
CA VAL A 63 6.03 2.32 29.51
C VAL A 63 6.02 3.41 28.43
N GLN A 64 5.96 3.04 27.15
CA GLN A 64 6.09 3.97 26.02
C GLN A 64 4.76 4.49 25.47
N GLY A 65 3.63 3.99 25.98
CA GLY A 65 2.32 4.29 25.43
C GLY A 65 2.02 3.56 24.12
N ALA A 66 0.82 3.83 23.58
CA ALA A 66 0.49 3.41 22.22
C ALA A 66 1.27 4.26 21.22
N PRO A 67 1.74 3.69 20.09
CA PRO A 67 2.31 4.52 19.04
C PRO A 67 1.25 5.51 18.57
N GLU A 68 1.67 6.76 18.38
CA GLU A 68 0.83 7.82 17.84
C GLU A 68 1.04 7.95 16.32
N PRO A 69 -0.02 8.27 15.56
CA PRO A 69 0.09 8.55 14.13
C PRO A 69 0.76 9.93 13.90
N PRO A 70 1.36 10.18 12.73
CA PRO A 70 1.42 9.32 11.55
C PRO A 70 2.45 8.19 11.70
N TYR A 71 1.99 6.96 11.51
CA TYR A 71 2.81 5.78 11.70
C TYR A 71 3.94 5.66 10.66
N PRO A 72 5.12 5.14 11.04
CA PRO A 72 6.18 4.81 10.08
C PRO A 72 5.90 3.52 9.28
N ARG A 73 4.85 2.79 9.64
CA ARG A 73 4.37 1.58 8.95
C ARG A 73 2.98 1.84 8.37
N VAL A 74 2.62 1.06 7.36
CA VAL A 74 1.28 1.08 6.79
C VAL A 74 0.32 0.27 7.67
N CYS A 75 -0.84 0.83 8.01
CA CYS A 75 -1.96 0.13 8.64
C CYS A 75 -2.46 -0.99 7.73
N GLN A 76 -2.76 -2.15 8.32
CA GLN A 76 -3.30 -3.30 7.59
C GLN A 76 -4.81 -3.36 7.78
N VAL A 77 -5.50 -4.02 6.84
CA VAL A 77 -6.94 -4.30 6.92
C VAL A 77 -7.32 -4.82 8.31
N GLY A 78 -8.40 -4.26 8.87
CA GLY A 78 -8.81 -4.46 10.26
C GLY A 78 -8.50 -3.27 11.17
N ASP A 79 -7.59 -2.37 10.77
CA ASP A 79 -7.40 -1.09 11.44
C ASP A 79 -8.61 -0.16 11.18
N PRO A 80 -9.25 0.41 12.21
CA PRO A 80 -10.47 1.22 12.05
C PRO A 80 -10.23 2.49 11.22
N ALA A 81 -9.01 3.04 11.20
CA ALA A 81 -8.70 4.21 10.38
C ALA A 81 -8.91 3.96 8.88
N LEU A 82 -8.79 2.70 8.42
CA LEU A 82 -9.00 2.32 7.02
C LEU A 82 -10.47 2.18 6.62
N ARG A 83 -11.40 2.24 7.57
CA ARG A 83 -12.84 2.10 7.35
C ARG A 83 -13.64 3.35 7.68
N ALA A 84 -13.07 4.28 8.43
CA ALA A 84 -13.67 5.57 8.71
C ALA A 84 -13.59 6.50 7.47
N VAL A 85 -14.59 7.38 7.34
CA VAL A 85 -14.50 8.52 6.40
C VAL A 85 -13.51 9.52 6.99
N ALA A 86 -12.48 9.87 6.23
CA ALA A 86 -11.48 10.83 6.66
C ALA A 86 -12.07 12.25 6.74
N ALA A 87 -11.71 13.00 7.78
CA ALA A 87 -12.13 14.38 7.96
C ALA A 87 -11.35 15.32 7.02
N PRO A 88 -11.96 16.41 6.56
CA PRO A 88 -11.23 17.44 5.84
C PRO A 88 -10.15 18.06 6.76
N VAL A 89 -9.08 18.55 6.16
CA VAL A 89 -8.09 19.40 6.81
C VAL A 89 -8.64 20.81 6.84
N GLU A 90 -8.64 21.43 8.02
CA GLU A 90 -9.13 22.81 8.18
C GLU A 90 -8.19 23.80 7.47
N PRO A 91 -8.71 24.89 6.87
CA PRO A 91 -7.89 25.89 6.17
C PRO A 91 -6.74 26.44 7.01
N ALA A 92 -6.98 26.65 8.32
CA ALA A 92 -5.97 27.13 9.26
C ALA A 92 -4.77 26.17 9.44
N GLN A 93 -4.96 24.88 9.15
CA GLN A 93 -3.95 23.84 9.31
C GLN A 93 -3.13 23.60 8.03
N LEU A 94 -3.52 24.18 6.89
CA LEU A 94 -2.84 23.97 5.60
C LEU A 94 -1.38 24.41 5.60
N ALA A 95 -1.07 25.50 6.30
CA ALA A 95 0.30 25.97 6.50
C ALA A 95 0.95 25.44 7.80
N GLY A 96 0.24 24.58 8.54
CA GLY A 96 0.65 24.11 9.86
C GLY A 96 1.80 23.09 9.81
N PRO A 97 2.65 23.06 10.85
CA PRO A 97 3.77 22.12 10.93
C PRO A 97 3.31 20.65 10.97
N GLU A 98 2.13 20.37 11.54
CA GLU A 98 1.56 19.03 11.62
C GLU A 98 1.24 18.44 10.24
N LEU A 99 0.63 19.24 9.36
CA LEU A 99 0.35 18.80 7.99
C LEU A 99 1.64 18.56 7.20
N GLN A 100 2.64 19.43 7.37
CA GLN A 100 3.94 19.25 6.72
C GLN A 100 4.63 17.96 7.19
N GLN A 101 4.56 17.65 8.49
CA GLN A 101 5.09 16.40 9.03
C GLN A 101 4.34 15.18 8.48
N LEU A 102 3.01 15.25 8.35
CA LEU A 102 2.20 14.20 7.73
C LEU A 102 2.58 13.97 6.27
N VAL A 103 2.70 15.05 5.48
CA VAL A 103 3.09 14.98 4.06
C VAL A 103 4.48 14.37 3.91
N GLN A 104 5.45 14.83 4.70
CA GLN A 104 6.80 14.27 4.70
C GLN A 104 6.77 12.77 5.03
N ARG A 105 5.97 12.36 6.02
CA ARG A 105 5.82 10.94 6.38
C ARG A 105 5.18 10.14 5.25
N LEU A 106 4.12 10.64 4.61
CA LEU A 106 3.46 10.00 3.48
C LEU A 106 4.45 9.73 2.35
N VAL A 107 5.20 10.76 1.93
CA VAL A 107 6.18 10.65 0.85
C VAL A 107 7.31 9.69 1.23
N GLN A 108 7.82 9.77 2.46
CA GLN A 108 8.85 8.86 2.96
C GLN A 108 8.40 7.40 2.90
N VAL A 109 7.21 7.10 3.42
CA VAL A 109 6.67 5.72 3.44
C VAL A 109 6.36 5.25 2.03
N MET A 110 5.72 6.07 1.20
CA MET A 110 5.39 5.75 -0.20
C MET A 110 6.64 5.33 -0.99
N ARG A 111 7.69 6.15 -0.94
CA ARG A 111 8.97 5.87 -1.63
C ARG A 111 9.68 4.65 -1.06
N ARG A 112 9.69 4.47 0.26
CA ARG A 112 10.28 3.29 0.92
C ARG A 112 9.59 1.99 0.48
N ARG A 113 8.26 2.03 0.31
CA ARG A 113 7.45 0.89 -0.12
C ARG A 113 7.42 0.71 -1.63
N ARG A 114 7.92 1.69 -2.39
CA ARG A 114 7.89 1.73 -3.86
C ARG A 114 6.45 1.62 -4.41
N CYS A 115 5.47 2.14 -3.67
CA CYS A 115 4.09 2.24 -4.13
C CYS A 115 3.85 3.58 -4.82
N VAL A 116 2.87 3.63 -5.71
CA VAL A 116 2.59 4.82 -6.56
C VAL A 116 1.69 5.86 -5.88
N GLY A 117 1.05 5.48 -4.78
CA GLY A 117 0.20 6.36 -3.99
C GLY A 117 0.06 5.86 -2.56
N LEU A 118 -0.20 6.80 -1.64
CA LEU A 118 -0.43 6.51 -0.23
C LEU A 118 -1.34 7.59 0.38
N SER A 119 -2.26 7.20 1.25
CA SER A 119 -3.20 8.11 1.93
C SER A 119 -2.93 8.19 3.43
N ALA A 120 -3.26 9.33 4.05
CA ALA A 120 -3.09 9.57 5.49
C ALA A 120 -3.77 8.51 6.38
N PRO A 121 -4.98 8.00 6.06
CA PRO A 121 -5.59 6.91 6.83
C PRO A 121 -4.75 5.64 6.88
N GLN A 122 -3.96 5.36 5.84
CA GLN A 122 -3.04 4.22 5.82
C GLN A 122 -1.85 4.39 6.78
N LEU A 123 -1.63 5.60 7.32
CA LEU A 123 -0.68 5.88 8.39
C LEU A 123 -1.37 6.15 9.73
N GLY A 124 -2.67 5.83 9.84
CA GLY A 124 -3.45 6.02 11.06
C GLY A 124 -3.94 7.45 11.28
N VAL A 125 -3.79 8.36 10.30
CA VAL A 125 -4.28 9.74 10.40
C VAL A 125 -5.59 9.87 9.61
N PRO A 126 -6.75 10.10 10.26
CA PRO A 126 -8.05 10.14 9.60
C PRO A 126 -8.32 11.49 8.90
N LEU A 127 -7.38 11.97 8.08
CA LEU A 127 -7.48 13.23 7.32
C LEU A 127 -7.48 12.98 5.81
N GLN A 128 -8.15 13.85 5.05
CA GLN A 128 -8.24 13.81 3.59
C GLN A 128 -6.94 14.29 2.93
N VAL A 129 -5.85 13.53 3.10
CA VAL A 129 -4.55 13.82 2.50
C VAL A 129 -4.02 12.58 1.79
N LEU A 130 -3.58 12.74 0.55
CA LEU A 130 -2.94 11.67 -0.21
C LEU A 130 -1.77 12.19 -1.04
N ALA A 131 -0.75 11.35 -1.19
CA ALA A 131 0.39 11.59 -2.05
C ALA A 131 0.40 10.56 -3.18
N VAL A 132 0.75 11.00 -4.38
CA VAL A 132 0.92 10.15 -5.57
C VAL A 132 2.19 10.53 -6.29
N GLU A 133 2.92 9.54 -6.78
CA GLU A 133 4.14 9.72 -7.57
C GLU A 133 4.35 8.48 -8.43
N PHE A 134 4.65 8.65 -9.71
CA PHE A 134 5.06 7.54 -10.56
C PHE A 134 6.35 7.90 -11.31
N PRO A 135 7.52 7.59 -10.71
CA PRO A 135 8.81 7.98 -11.24
C PRO A 135 9.28 7.02 -12.34
N GLU A 136 10.19 7.52 -13.18
CA GLU A 136 10.78 6.78 -14.31
C GLU A 136 11.36 5.41 -13.90
N ALA A 137 11.94 5.31 -12.71
CA ALA A 137 12.48 4.05 -12.20
C ALA A 137 11.41 2.96 -12.03
N LEU A 138 10.21 3.31 -11.54
CA LEU A 138 9.10 2.34 -11.42
C LEU A 138 8.46 2.06 -12.78
N PHE A 139 8.39 3.07 -13.64
CA PHE A 139 7.93 2.91 -15.01
C PHE A 139 8.80 1.92 -15.79
N ARG A 140 10.13 2.03 -15.74
CA ARG A 140 11.06 1.10 -16.42
C ARG A 140 11.08 -0.30 -15.83
N ALA A 141 10.72 -0.46 -14.56
CA ALA A 141 10.61 -1.77 -13.93
C ALA A 141 9.42 -2.60 -14.46
N CYS A 142 8.44 -1.96 -15.11
CA CYS A 142 7.30 -2.64 -15.74
C CYS A 142 7.62 -3.03 -17.18
N ALA A 143 7.20 -4.23 -17.59
CA ALA A 143 7.42 -4.71 -18.95
C ALA A 143 6.73 -3.79 -20.00
N PRO A 144 7.35 -3.50 -21.16
CA PRO A 144 6.79 -2.58 -22.17
C PRO A 144 5.34 -2.85 -22.55
N ARG A 145 5.00 -4.12 -22.82
CA ARG A 145 3.63 -4.55 -23.16
C ARG A 145 2.62 -4.24 -22.05
N VAL A 146 3.02 -4.32 -20.78
CA VAL A 146 2.15 -4.01 -19.65
C VAL A 146 1.92 -2.50 -19.55
N ARG A 147 2.97 -1.70 -19.79
CA ARG A 147 2.88 -0.23 -19.77
C ARG A 147 1.94 0.29 -20.84
N GLU A 148 2.07 -0.25 -22.05
CA GLU A 148 1.21 0.06 -23.19
C GLU A 148 -0.25 -0.33 -22.91
N ALA A 149 -0.48 -1.59 -22.50
CA ALA A 149 -1.83 -2.08 -22.21
C ALA A 149 -2.53 -1.29 -21.10
N ARG A 150 -1.78 -0.82 -20.10
CA ARG A 150 -2.30 -0.04 -18.96
C ARG A 150 -2.21 1.47 -19.15
N GLN A 151 -1.76 1.95 -20.32
CA GLN A 151 -1.59 3.37 -20.62
C GLN A 151 -0.79 4.10 -19.53
N MET A 152 0.29 3.47 -19.07
CA MET A 152 1.08 3.98 -17.96
C MET A 152 1.98 5.12 -18.44
N GLU A 153 1.94 6.25 -17.74
CA GLU A 153 2.80 7.40 -17.98
C GLU A 153 3.36 7.94 -16.66
N THR A 154 4.60 8.41 -16.67
CA THR A 154 5.22 8.97 -15.47
C THR A 154 4.61 10.32 -15.10
N PHE A 155 4.58 10.60 -13.80
CA PHE A 155 4.16 11.90 -13.30
C PHE A 155 4.93 12.26 -12.02
N PRO A 156 5.23 13.55 -11.81
CA PRO A 156 5.97 13.99 -10.63
C PRO A 156 5.13 13.82 -9.36
N LEU A 157 5.80 13.89 -8.21
CA LEU A 157 5.13 13.89 -6.91
C LEU A 157 4.04 14.97 -6.86
N ARG A 158 2.82 14.57 -6.51
CA ARG A 158 1.71 15.45 -6.19
C ARG A 158 1.12 15.06 -4.85
N VAL A 159 0.76 16.04 -4.06
CA VAL A 159 0.08 15.87 -2.78
C VAL A 159 -1.23 16.62 -2.87
N PHE A 160 -2.32 15.94 -2.54
CA PHE A 160 -3.66 16.51 -2.54
C PHE A 160 -4.18 16.56 -1.11
N VAL A 161 -4.72 17.71 -0.74
CA VAL A 161 -5.42 17.93 0.52
C VAL A 161 -6.86 18.25 0.19
N ASN A 162 -7.81 17.62 0.90
CA ASN A 162 -9.25 17.72 0.64
C ASN A 162 -9.63 17.48 -0.84
N PRO A 163 -9.10 16.43 -1.51
CA PRO A 163 -9.39 16.22 -2.93
C PRO A 163 -10.85 15.83 -3.16
N SER A 164 -11.40 16.32 -4.26
CA SER A 164 -12.62 15.80 -4.88
C SER A 164 -12.31 15.19 -6.24
N LEU A 165 -13.06 14.14 -6.61
CA LEU A 165 -12.88 13.40 -7.85
C LEU A 165 -14.15 13.51 -8.70
N ARG A 166 -13.97 13.86 -9.98
CA ARG A 166 -15.04 13.88 -11.00
C ARG A 166 -14.69 12.90 -12.11
N VAL A 167 -15.66 12.10 -12.56
CA VAL A 167 -15.50 11.19 -13.71
C VAL A 167 -15.58 11.98 -15.00
N LEU A 168 -14.60 11.81 -15.89
CA LEU A 168 -14.59 12.40 -17.23
C LEU A 168 -14.97 11.37 -18.31
N ASP A 169 -14.50 10.13 -18.16
CA ASP A 169 -14.86 9.00 -19.01
C ASP A 169 -15.26 7.81 -18.12
N SER A 170 -16.51 7.38 -18.26
CA SER A 170 -17.11 6.32 -17.44
C SER A 170 -16.83 4.90 -17.96
N ARG A 171 -16.14 4.74 -19.11
CA ARG A 171 -15.72 3.43 -19.60
C ARG A 171 -14.86 2.73 -18.54
N LEU A 172 -15.20 1.47 -18.25
CA LEU A 172 -14.47 0.68 -17.27
C LEU A 172 -13.29 -0.05 -17.92
N VAL A 173 -12.12 0.10 -17.33
CA VAL A 173 -10.93 -0.70 -17.60
C VAL A 173 -10.60 -1.53 -16.38
N THR A 174 -10.18 -2.78 -16.58
CA THR A 174 -9.96 -3.73 -15.48
C THR A 174 -8.54 -4.27 -15.52
N PHE A 175 -7.80 -4.05 -14.43
CA PHE A 175 -6.45 -4.58 -14.25
C PHE A 175 -6.24 -5.10 -12.82
N PRO A 176 -5.24 -5.97 -12.59
CA PRO A 176 -4.84 -6.35 -11.25
C PRO A 176 -4.26 -5.16 -10.48
N GLU A 177 -4.87 -4.85 -9.33
CA GLU A 177 -4.42 -3.84 -8.37
C GLU A 177 -4.00 -4.49 -7.04
N GLY A 178 -3.06 -3.84 -6.35
CA GLY A 178 -2.63 -4.19 -5.00
C GLY A 178 -2.73 -2.98 -4.08
N CYS A 179 -2.78 -3.23 -2.77
CA CYS A 179 -2.82 -2.19 -1.76
C CYS A 179 -1.82 -2.48 -0.64
N GLU A 180 -1.06 -1.49 -0.22
CA GLU A 180 -0.11 -1.62 0.89
C GLU A 180 -0.79 -1.99 2.22
N SER A 181 -2.10 -1.73 2.35
CA SER A 181 -2.90 -2.12 3.51
C SER A 181 -3.48 -3.54 3.43
N ILE A 182 -3.31 -4.24 2.31
CA ILE A 182 -3.70 -5.65 2.12
C ILE A 182 -2.48 -6.40 1.57
N SER A 183 -1.50 -6.65 2.45
CA SER A 183 -0.22 -7.22 2.04
C SER A 183 -0.36 -8.62 1.45
N GLY A 184 0.22 -8.84 0.27
CA GLY A 184 0.36 -10.16 -0.36
C GLY A 184 -0.78 -10.58 -1.28
N PHE A 185 -1.75 -9.71 -1.55
CA PHE A 185 -2.90 -9.99 -2.40
C PHE A 185 -3.01 -9.00 -3.56
N LEU A 186 -3.55 -9.48 -4.68
CA LEU A 186 -3.95 -8.70 -5.85
C LEU A 186 -5.35 -9.13 -6.27
N ALA A 187 -6.12 -8.20 -6.83
CA ALA A 187 -7.42 -8.50 -7.42
C ALA A 187 -7.64 -7.62 -8.65
N CYS A 188 -8.43 -8.13 -9.61
CA CYS A 188 -8.87 -7.32 -10.74
C CYS A 188 -9.90 -6.30 -10.26
N VAL A 189 -9.63 -5.00 -10.48
CA VAL A 189 -10.52 -3.92 -10.05
C VAL A 189 -10.94 -3.10 -11.28
N PRO A 190 -12.25 -2.91 -11.53
CA PRO A 190 -12.70 -2.02 -12.58
C PRO A 190 -12.53 -0.56 -12.16
N ARG A 191 -11.92 0.26 -13.03
CA ARG A 191 -11.73 1.71 -12.85
C ARG A 191 -12.25 2.48 -14.05
N PHE A 192 -12.70 3.71 -13.82
CA PHE A 192 -13.04 4.65 -14.88
C PHE A 192 -11.80 5.01 -15.71
N GLN A 193 -11.98 5.14 -17.02
CA GLN A 193 -10.90 5.43 -17.96
C GLN A 193 -10.26 6.80 -17.73
N ALA A 194 -11.05 7.81 -17.34
CA ALA A 194 -10.52 9.15 -17.06
C ALA A 194 -11.29 9.82 -15.92
N VAL A 195 -10.53 10.47 -15.03
CA VAL A 195 -11.04 11.24 -13.89
C VAL A 195 -10.28 12.55 -13.78
N GLN A 196 -10.93 13.56 -13.21
CA GLN A 196 -10.34 14.82 -12.80
C GLN A 196 -10.30 14.86 -11.27
N ILE A 197 -9.15 15.26 -10.73
CA ILE A 197 -9.00 15.54 -9.31
C ILE A 197 -8.89 17.06 -9.16
N SER A 198 -9.66 17.62 -8.23
CA SER A 198 -9.52 19.02 -7.80
C SER A 198 -9.31 19.08 -6.29
N ALA A 199 -8.51 20.04 -5.84
CA ALA A 199 -8.25 20.31 -4.44
C ALA A 199 -8.33 21.84 -4.23
N PRO A 200 -8.87 22.31 -3.08
CA PRO A 200 -8.96 23.73 -2.75
C PRO A 200 -7.59 24.36 -2.50
#